data_AF-A0A2G8KDJ3-F1
#
_entry.id   AF-A0A2G8KDJ3-F1
#
_cell.length_a   1.000
_cell.length_b   1.000
_cell.length_c   1.000
_cell.angle_alpha   90.00
_cell.angle_beta   90.00
_cell.angle_gamma   90.00
#
_symmetry.space_group_name_H-M   'P 1'
#
loop_
_entity.id
_entity.type
_entity.pdbx_description
1 polymer ?
#
loop_
_entity_poly.entity_id
_entity_poly.type
_entity_poly.pdbx_seq_one_letter_code
_entity_poly.pdbx_strand_id
1 'polypeptide(L)'
;MEGTVLPGNKSVECPNEYFKCFAMWIQDTHQHVLLQGCWSSAKENDCLESNCSSHKPIQRGNGSAIYFCCCDGDFCNANLTGYVKIPEPTTVPPFITQVPISEQKGQE
;
A
#
# COMPACT_ATOMS: atom_id res chain seq x y z
N MET A 1 19.62 15.06 -2.71
CA MET A 1 20.42 15.02 -3.95
C MET A 1 19.43 15.24 -5.07
N GLU A 2 19.49 16.41 -5.71
CA GLU A 2 18.46 16.92 -6.62
C GLU A 2 18.75 16.43 -8.04
N GLY A 3 17.78 15.77 -8.68
CA GLY A 3 17.84 15.52 -10.12
C GLY A 3 17.35 16.75 -10.89
N THR A 4 17.74 16.86 -12.16
CA THR A 4 17.33 18.00 -12.99
C THR A 4 15.85 17.87 -13.37
N VAL A 5 15.03 18.82 -12.93
CA VAL A 5 13.61 18.87 -13.33
C VAL A 5 13.52 19.31 -14.79
N LEU A 6 12.94 18.46 -15.64
CA LEU A 6 12.80 18.71 -17.06
C LEU A 6 11.67 19.73 -17.33
N PRO A 7 11.90 20.76 -18.15
CA PRO A 7 10.89 21.75 -18.50
C PRO A 7 9.80 21.11 -19.37
N GLY A 8 8.58 21.08 -18.86
CA GLY A 8 7.39 20.60 -19.57
C GLY A 8 6.45 19.79 -18.68
N ASN A 9 7.01 18.85 -17.90
CA ASN A 9 6.22 17.76 -17.31
C ASN A 9 6.48 17.54 -15.80
N LYS A 10 7.27 18.40 -15.15
CA LYS A 10 7.72 18.24 -13.74
C LYS A 10 8.41 16.90 -13.45
N SER A 11 8.92 16.23 -14.48
CA SER A 11 9.67 15.00 -14.38
C SER A 11 11.13 15.28 -14.04
N VAL A 12 11.80 14.29 -13.49
CA VAL A 12 13.21 14.39 -13.13
C VAL A 12 13.97 13.24 -13.77
N GLU A 13 15.07 13.55 -14.44
CA GLU A 13 16.00 12.53 -14.93
C GLU A 13 16.93 12.12 -13.79
N CYS A 14 17.04 10.81 -13.54
CA CYS A 14 17.87 10.30 -12.46
C CYS A 14 19.35 10.24 -12.86
N PRO A 15 20.30 10.43 -11.93
CA PRO A 15 21.71 10.65 -12.27
C PRO A 15 22.39 9.54 -13.09
N ASN A 16 21.94 8.29 -12.94
CA ASN A 16 22.41 7.13 -13.70
C ASN A 16 21.44 5.93 -13.51
N GLU A 17 21.71 4.83 -14.22
CA GLU A 17 20.92 3.57 -14.22
C GLU A 17 20.82 2.86 -12.85
N TYR A 18 21.70 3.18 -11.90
CA TYR A 18 21.66 2.61 -10.55
C TYR A 18 20.60 3.30 -9.67
N PHE A 19 20.15 4.49 -10.06
CA PHE A 19 19.03 5.15 -9.39
C PHE A 19 17.70 4.56 -9.84
N LYS A 20 16.80 4.41 -8.87
CA LYS A 20 15.44 3.91 -9.05
C LYS A 20 14.46 5.06 -8.88
N CYS A 21 13.20 4.87 -9.25
CA CYS A 21 12.17 5.85 -8.90
C CYS A 21 11.62 5.55 -7.50
N PHE A 22 11.12 6.57 -6.80
CA PHE A 22 10.28 6.39 -5.62
C PHE A 22 9.05 7.28 -5.64
N ALA A 23 8.07 6.90 -4.83
CA ALA A 23 6.96 7.74 -4.47
C ALA A 23 6.58 7.55 -2.99
N MET A 24 6.13 8.63 -2.39
CA MET A 24 5.50 8.63 -1.07
C MET A 24 4.21 9.44 -1.13
N TRP A 25 3.14 8.88 -0.56
CA TRP A 25 1.82 9.50 -0.54
C TRP A 25 1.11 9.24 0.77
N ILE A 26 0.13 10.09 1.08
CA ILE A 26 -0.84 9.84 2.13
C ILE A 26 -2.11 9.31 1.49
N GLN A 27 -2.69 8.29 2.09
CA GLN A 27 -4.05 7.85 1.81
C GLN A 27 -4.94 8.19 3.02
N ASP A 28 -5.96 8.98 2.78
CA ASP A 28 -7.11 9.15 3.66
C ASP A 28 -8.39 8.74 2.90
N THR A 29 -9.35 9.64 2.69
CA THR A 29 -10.44 9.46 1.72
C THR A 29 -9.94 9.58 0.28
N HIS A 30 -8.83 10.27 0.06
CA HIS A 30 -8.19 10.46 -1.24
C HIS A 30 -6.70 10.09 -1.18
N GLN A 31 -6.11 9.97 -2.36
CA GLN A 31 -4.68 9.76 -2.53
C GLN A 31 -3.98 11.11 -2.75
N HIS A 32 -3.05 11.45 -1.86
CA HIS A 32 -2.30 12.71 -1.90
C HIS A 32 -0.79 12.42 -2.03
N VAL A 33 -0.25 12.65 -3.22
CA VAL A 33 1.20 12.49 -3.48
C VAL A 33 1.97 13.56 -2.70
N LEU A 34 2.91 13.13 -1.87
CA LEU A 34 3.79 14.01 -1.12
C LEU A 34 5.09 14.27 -1.86
N LEU A 35 5.75 13.20 -2.30
CA LEU A 35 7.09 13.22 -2.83
C LEU A 35 7.22 12.14 -3.91
N GLN A 36 7.90 12.49 -5.00
CA GLN A 36 8.33 11.59 -6.06
C GLN A 36 9.74 11.99 -6.49
N GLY A 37 10.51 11.04 -7.01
CA GLY A 37 11.80 11.36 -7.61
C GLY A 37 12.74 10.17 -7.66
N CYS A 38 14.04 10.46 -7.57
CA CYS A 38 15.10 9.47 -7.65
C CYS A 38 15.47 8.92 -6.29
N TRP A 39 15.57 7.60 -6.22
CA TRP A 39 15.99 6.84 -5.07
C TRP A 39 17.35 6.23 -5.34
N SER A 40 18.33 6.58 -4.50
CA SER A 40 19.59 5.86 -4.50
C SER A 40 19.37 4.54 -3.79
N SER A 41 19.29 3.45 -4.54
CA SER A 41 19.17 2.13 -3.93
C SER A 41 20.48 1.83 -3.19
N ALA A 42 20.41 1.62 -1.87
CA ALA A 42 21.59 1.34 -1.06
C ALA A 42 22.18 -0.06 -1.32
N LYS A 43 21.42 -0.93 -2.01
CA LYS A 43 21.82 -2.30 -2.36
C LYS A 43 21.37 -2.62 -3.78
N GLU A 44 22.19 -3.38 -4.48
CA GLU A 44 21.97 -3.78 -5.88
C GLU A 44 20.66 -4.57 -6.08
N ASN A 45 20.20 -5.28 -5.03
CA ASN A 45 18.96 -6.08 -5.06
C ASN A 45 17.76 -5.41 -4.40
N ASP A 46 17.91 -4.18 -3.91
CA ASP A 46 16.78 -3.42 -3.39
C ASP A 46 16.08 -2.74 -4.56
N CYS A 47 14.74 -2.74 -4.54
CA CYS A 47 13.91 -1.97 -5.46
C CYS A 47 13.87 -2.48 -6.92
N LEU A 48 13.65 -3.79 -7.09
CA LEU A 48 13.62 -4.45 -8.41
C LEU A 48 12.22 -4.54 -9.04
N GLU A 49 11.19 -4.06 -8.35
CA GLU A 49 9.81 -4.10 -8.84
C GLU A 49 9.64 -3.14 -10.02
N SER A 50 8.94 -3.58 -11.06
CA SER A 50 8.63 -2.72 -12.23
C SER A 50 7.49 -1.74 -11.95
N ASN A 51 6.68 -1.99 -10.92
CA ASN A 51 5.55 -1.15 -10.53
C ASN A 51 5.74 -0.57 -9.12
N CYS A 52 5.22 0.64 -8.90
CA CYS A 52 5.30 1.28 -7.60
C CYS A 52 4.15 0.81 -6.68
N SER A 53 4.38 -0.31 -5.98
CA SER A 53 3.45 -0.90 -5.01
C SER A 53 3.98 -0.76 -3.58
N SER A 54 3.12 -0.30 -2.66
CA SER A 54 3.49 -0.20 -1.25
C SER A 54 2.86 -1.34 -0.43
N HIS A 55 3.72 -2.16 0.17
CA HIS A 55 3.32 -3.36 0.92
C HIS A 55 3.25 -3.15 2.44
N LYS A 56 3.81 -2.06 2.96
CA LYS A 56 3.92 -1.80 4.41
C LYS A 56 3.52 -0.35 4.75
N PRO A 57 2.21 -0.02 4.67
CA PRO A 57 1.75 1.32 4.99
C PRO A 57 1.90 1.66 6.48
N ILE A 58 2.35 2.87 6.77
CA ILE A 58 2.49 3.42 8.13
C ILE A 58 1.16 4.06 8.52
N GLN A 59 0.41 3.40 9.39
CA GLN A 59 -0.88 3.88 9.89
C GLN A 59 -0.68 5.10 10.80
N ARG A 60 -1.50 6.14 10.59
CA ARG A 60 -1.58 7.30 11.47
C ARG A 60 -2.85 7.17 12.33
N GLY A 61 -2.79 7.60 13.58
CA GLY A 61 -3.89 7.47 14.55
C GLY A 61 -5.18 8.24 14.19
N ASN A 62 -5.16 9.01 13.11
CA ASN A 62 -6.32 9.75 12.58
C ASN A 62 -7.03 9.01 11.42
N GLY A 63 -6.71 7.73 11.19
CA GLY A 63 -7.32 6.92 10.12
C GLY A 63 -6.70 7.12 8.73
N SER A 64 -5.67 7.96 8.60
CA SER A 64 -4.86 8.06 7.38
C SER A 64 -3.64 7.12 7.45
N ALA A 65 -3.01 6.83 6.32
CA ALA A 65 -1.76 6.09 6.29
C ALA A 65 -0.77 6.67 5.27
N ILE A 66 0.53 6.59 5.60
CA ILE A 66 1.61 6.94 4.67
C ILE A 66 2.03 5.68 3.94
N TYR A 67 2.14 5.78 2.63
CA TYR A 67 2.60 4.72 1.76
C TYR A 67 3.90 5.15 1.10
N PHE A 68 4.78 4.18 0.90
CA PHE A 68 6.05 4.34 0.22
C PHE A 68 6.25 3.18 -0.74
N CYS A 69 6.71 3.48 -1.95
CA CYS A 69 7.19 2.49 -2.90
C CYS A 69 8.40 3.03 -3.62
N CYS A 70 9.16 2.10 -4.19
CA CYS A 70 10.19 2.39 -5.15
C CYS A 70 10.10 1.32 -6.26
N CYS A 71 10.58 1.66 -7.46
CA CYS A 71 10.49 0.78 -8.62
C CYS A 71 11.62 1.08 -9.62
N ASP A 72 11.86 0.12 -10.51
CA ASP A 72 12.83 0.20 -11.59
C ASP A 72 12.15 0.44 -12.95
N GLY A 73 12.75 1.31 -13.75
CA GLY A 73 12.25 1.71 -15.07
C GLY A 73 11.71 3.14 -15.14
N ASP A 74 11.66 3.66 -16.37
CA ASP A 74 11.27 5.04 -16.64
C ASP A 74 9.83 5.30 -16.19
N PHE A 75 9.65 6.35 -15.38
CA PHE A 75 8.33 6.79 -14.89
C PHE A 75 7.51 5.70 -14.18
N CYS A 76 8.14 4.64 -13.67
CA CYS A 76 7.44 3.54 -13.01
C CYS A 76 6.64 3.98 -11.77
N ASN A 77 7.00 5.14 -11.19
CA ASN A 77 6.34 5.77 -10.05
C ASN A 77 5.19 6.71 -10.45
N ALA A 78 4.77 6.77 -11.71
CA ALA A 78 3.66 7.60 -12.17
C ALA A 78 2.30 7.09 -11.68
N ASN A 79 2.15 5.77 -11.53
CA ASN A 79 0.94 5.13 -11.00
C ASN A 79 1.27 4.43 -9.69
N LEU A 80 0.50 4.70 -8.64
CA LEU A 80 0.76 4.21 -7.28
C LEU A 80 -0.29 3.18 -6.89
N THR A 81 0.17 2.03 -6.41
CA THR A 81 -0.71 0.98 -5.87
C THR A 81 -0.55 0.90 -4.36
N GLY A 82 -1.64 1.18 -3.65
CA GLY A 82 -1.70 1.05 -2.20
C GLY A 82 -2.23 -0.32 -1.75
N TYR A 83 -1.70 -0.83 -0.65
CA TYR A 83 -2.26 -1.99 0.03
C TYR A 83 -3.63 -1.66 0.63
N VAL A 84 -4.67 -2.37 0.19
CA VAL A 84 -5.99 -2.34 0.84
C VAL A 84 -6.02 -3.45 1.88
N LYS A 85 -6.17 -3.10 3.17
CA LYS A 85 -6.57 -4.08 4.19
C LYS A 85 -7.97 -4.55 3.84
N ILE A 86 -8.10 -5.70 3.18
CA ILE A 86 -9.37 -6.40 3.12
C ILE A 86 -9.68 -6.75 4.58
N PRO A 87 -10.79 -6.30 5.17
CA PRO A 87 -11.18 -6.77 6.49
C PRO A 87 -11.27 -8.29 6.40
N GLU A 88 -10.54 -9.00 7.28
CA GLU A 88 -10.68 -10.45 7.37
C GLU A 88 -12.18 -10.78 7.49
N PRO A 89 -12.68 -11.80 6.78
CA PRO A 89 -14.08 -12.18 6.90
C PRO A 89 -14.34 -12.46 8.37
N THR A 90 -15.13 -11.60 9.00
CA THR A 90 -15.59 -11.76 10.39
C THR A 90 -16.39 -13.05 10.41
N THR A 91 -15.73 -14.16 10.74
CA THR A 91 -16.38 -15.44 10.95
C THR A 91 -17.09 -15.30 12.29
N VAL A 92 -18.25 -14.64 12.29
CA VAL A 92 -19.14 -14.62 13.44
C VAL A 92 -19.50 -16.09 13.71
N PRO A 93 -19.12 -16.65 14.87
CA PRO A 93 -19.53 -18.00 15.22
C PRO A 93 -21.06 -18.04 15.24
N PRO A 94 -21.70 -19.07 14.67
CA PRO A 94 -23.14 -19.21 14.78
C PRO A 94 -23.52 -19.25 16.26
N PHE A 95 -24.33 -18.30 16.69
CA PHE A 95 -24.92 -18.29 18.01
C PHE A 95 -25.88 -19.48 18.07
N ILE A 96 -25.44 -20.62 18.61
CA ILE A 96 -26.31 -21.77 18.83
C ILE A 96 -27.29 -21.36 19.92
N THR A 97 -28.53 -21.06 19.53
CA THR A 97 -29.64 -20.92 20.46
C THR A 97 -29.85 -22.29 21.11
N GLN A 98 -29.27 -22.51 22.29
CA GLN A 98 -29.52 -23.70 23.08
C GLN A 98 -30.99 -23.65 23.52
N VAL A 99 -31.86 -24.40 22.82
CA VAL A 99 -33.22 -24.65 23.28
C VAL A 99 -33.09 -25.48 24.58
N PRO A 100 -33.68 -25.06 25.71
CA PRO A 100 -33.65 -25.83 26.94
C PRO A 100 -34.26 -27.23 26.73
N ILE A 101 -33.52 -28.25 27.17
CA ILE A 101 -33.95 -29.65 27.16
C ILE A 101 -35.02 -29.81 28.24
N SER A 102 -36.28 -29.51 27.92
CA SER A 102 -37.39 -29.80 28.82
C SER A 102 -38.73 -29.88 28.09
N GLU A 103 -38.86 -30.69 27.03
CA GLU A 103 -40.20 -31.08 26.52
C GLU A 103 -40.16 -32.24 25.51
N GLN A 104 -39.47 -33.34 25.85
CA GLN A 104 -39.61 -34.61 25.12
C GLN A 104 -39.96 -35.74 26.10
N LYS A 105 -41.21 -35.73 26.61
CA LYS A 105 -41.78 -36.86 27.34
C LYS A 105 -43.19 -37.13 26.81
N GLY A 106 -43.39 -38.31 26.22
CA GLY A 106 -44.71 -38.89 26.02
C GLY A 106 -44.88 -39.63 24.70
N GLN A 107 -44.33 -40.84 24.62
CA GLN A 107 -44.65 -41.83 23.61
C GLN A 107 -45.54 -42.89 24.28
N GLU A 108 -46.82 -42.90 23.93
CA GLU A 108 -47.66 -44.10 23.70
C GLU A 108 -48.82 -43.73 22.77
#